data_AF-A0AAJ0D0Z4-F1
#
_entry.id   AF-A0AAJ0D0Z4-F1
#
_cell.length_a   1.000
_cell.length_b   1.000
_cell.length_c   1.000
_cell.angle_alpha   90.00
_cell.angle_beta   90.00
_cell.angle_gamma   90.00
#
_symmetry.space_group_name_H-M   'P 1'
#
loop_
_entity.id
_entity.type
_entity.pdbx_description
1 polymer ?
#
loop_
_entity_poly.entity_id
_entity_poly.type
_entity_poly.pdbx_seq_one_letter_code
_entity_poly.pdbx_strand_id
1 'polypeptide(L)'
;MSKQLIAIIEQDGNVKDFSTTVKTELSTRVSNAMVPTRWIDVAALFPETKSLPLNPSGKLDRRLLLTSVQKLTESRANEIFSTLDSEYATNFSVSDRIFESEQPAFDLAKKVHAIMKSPSEAKHNTDKGPSFDNICLVSAGLDSLNMMSLMFFISQKFSVNLALPTLLQRDMTLRKLAKLISRDEISTHKSIDTEQKSSVVPSIDIAAEIERHDALLRSWQPIKRRKTVLLTGANGYIGTEILRQLLEHPQIRRVIALVRGETPFAAKTRTIAAANRARWWTDLHEDNLEVWQGDLSQDKLGLSAVHWDQLQDGNVDFIVHNGAAVHWTKDFKSLEAANIDSTVDLLSVAMRQPHIRMTYITGGRGSASPEETDDDIARELSSPDAVGYCQTKFVAEALVKRAARRCGDRFSIISPGLVAGTPEKGVANSDDYLWRLAASCIRIGAYNANQVNCWLQVSDVASLASIIVGATLEPKTENETASIVTEATDGMTWGQFWDILKRLGYKLESLPSSHWLPAIRNDIEQQQEEHPLWPLAHMLETHLMEEDPVDIQRQQAVVPLKLKVAIKRSAEFLAAVQFLPSLNNENDEYSEDTGGAFSRSGK
;
A
#
# COMPACT_ATOMS: atom_id res chain seq x y z
N MET A 1 -10.29 54.16 5.97
CA MET A 1 -11.71 53.77 5.84
C MET A 1 -11.91 52.51 6.68
N SER A 2 -12.71 52.56 7.75
CA SER A 2 -13.02 51.33 8.50
C SER A 2 -13.86 50.42 7.61
N LYS A 3 -13.53 49.12 7.55
CA LYS A 3 -14.36 48.14 6.85
C LYS A 3 -15.63 47.96 7.67
N GLN A 4 -16.77 48.44 7.18
CA GLN A 4 -18.07 48.18 7.80
C GLN A 4 -18.52 46.76 7.43
N LEU A 5 -18.81 45.94 8.43
CA LEU A 5 -19.41 44.62 8.25
C LEU A 5 -20.93 44.76 8.24
N ILE A 6 -21.53 44.38 7.12
CA ILE A 6 -22.98 44.43 6.90
C ILE A 6 -23.52 43.00 6.92
N ALA A 7 -24.49 42.72 7.79
CA ALA A 7 -25.24 41.46 7.80
C ALA A 7 -26.57 41.64 7.06
N ILE A 8 -26.95 40.63 6.28
CA ILE A 8 -28.26 40.55 5.62
C ILE A 8 -29.01 39.39 6.26
N ILE A 9 -30.19 39.66 6.79
CA ILE A 9 -30.96 38.72 7.62
C ILE A 9 -32.35 38.52 7.03
N GLU A 10 -32.84 37.28 7.06
CA GLU A 10 -34.21 36.92 6.74
C GLU A 10 -34.93 36.65 8.07
N GLN A 11 -35.99 37.40 8.36
CA GLN A 11 -36.72 37.30 9.62
C GLN A 11 -38.05 36.58 9.44
N ASP A 12 -38.28 35.50 10.19
CA ASP A 12 -39.57 34.84 10.29
C ASP A 12 -40.43 35.52 11.38
N GLY A 13 -41.12 36.59 11.01
CA GLY A 13 -42.13 37.23 11.87
C GLY A 13 -41.64 38.40 12.73
N ASN A 14 -42.57 38.93 13.54
CA ASN A 14 -42.47 40.24 14.19
C ASN A 14 -41.64 40.19 15.49
N VAL A 15 -40.34 39.88 15.38
CA VAL A 15 -39.40 39.90 16.52
C VAL A 15 -38.75 41.28 16.59
N LYS A 16 -39.33 42.19 17.38
CA LYS A 16 -38.84 43.57 17.55
C LYS A 16 -37.40 43.71 18.09
N ASP A 17 -36.77 42.63 18.56
CA ASP A 17 -35.51 42.65 19.33
C ASP A 17 -34.41 41.69 18.79
N PHE A 18 -34.56 41.22 17.54
CA PHE A 18 -33.68 40.18 16.97
C PHE A 18 -32.22 40.64 16.82
N SER A 19 -31.99 41.89 16.40
CA SER A 19 -30.64 42.45 16.28
C SER A 19 -29.94 42.57 17.63
N THR A 20 -30.65 42.87 18.73
CA THR A 20 -30.08 42.97 20.09
C THR A 20 -29.57 41.62 20.55
N THR A 21 -30.41 40.60 20.38
CA THR A 21 -30.17 39.24 20.87
C THR A 21 -29.01 38.61 20.12
N VAL A 22 -29.03 38.68 18.79
CA VAL A 22 -27.96 38.10 17.94
C VAL A 22 -26.66 38.87 18.09
N LYS A 23 -26.68 40.20 18.22
CA LYS A 23 -25.46 40.98 18.47
C LYS A 23 -24.84 40.63 19.82
N THR A 24 -25.66 40.51 20.85
CA THR A 24 -25.22 40.10 22.19
C THR A 24 -24.61 38.70 22.13
N GLU A 25 -25.29 37.74 21.52
CA GLU A 25 -24.77 36.38 21.38
C GLU A 25 -23.49 36.31 20.53
N LEU A 26 -23.41 37.04 19.41
CA LEU A 26 -22.19 37.11 18.60
C LEU A 26 -21.04 37.74 19.37
N SER A 27 -21.28 38.81 20.15
CA SER A 27 -20.24 39.43 20.98
C SER A 27 -19.67 38.49 22.05
N THR A 28 -20.40 37.44 22.43
CA THR A 28 -19.88 36.38 23.32
C THR A 28 -19.08 35.30 22.61
N ARG A 29 -19.22 35.17 21.29
CA ARG A 29 -18.64 34.08 20.48
C ARG A 29 -17.53 34.53 19.52
N VAL A 30 -17.53 35.79 19.09
CA VAL A 30 -16.57 36.37 18.15
C VAL A 30 -16.05 37.73 18.65
N SER A 31 -14.92 38.20 18.13
CA SER A 31 -14.35 39.49 18.51
C SER A 31 -15.28 40.64 18.07
N ASN A 32 -15.27 41.76 18.81
CA ASN A 32 -16.11 42.93 18.49
C ASN A 32 -15.89 43.47 17.07
N ALA A 33 -14.70 43.30 16.50
CA ALA A 33 -14.39 43.68 15.13
C ALA A 33 -15.07 42.79 14.06
N MET A 34 -15.56 41.61 14.45
CA MET A 34 -16.28 40.66 13.58
C MET A 34 -17.80 40.72 13.76
N VAL A 35 -18.29 41.53 14.71
CA VAL A 35 -19.71 41.76 14.91
C VAL A 35 -20.21 42.77 13.86
N PRO A 36 -21.24 42.45 13.06
CA PRO A 36 -21.77 43.35 12.06
C PRO A 36 -22.24 44.67 12.67
N THR A 37 -21.80 45.78 12.10
CA THR A 37 -22.18 47.13 12.54
C THR A 37 -23.45 47.62 11.88
N ARG A 38 -23.88 46.97 10.78
CA ARG A 38 -25.12 47.27 10.08
C ARG A 38 -25.86 45.99 9.73
N TRP A 39 -27.18 46.04 9.81
CA TRP A 39 -28.08 44.91 9.57
C TRP A 39 -29.11 45.34 8.52
N ILE A 40 -29.37 44.49 7.53
CA ILE A 40 -30.35 44.73 6.47
C ILE A 40 -31.32 43.57 6.46
N ASP A 41 -32.61 43.86 6.61
CA ASP A 41 -33.66 42.88 6.40
C ASP A 41 -33.78 42.55 4.90
N VAL A 42 -33.80 41.26 4.58
CA VAL A 42 -34.07 40.72 3.25
C VAL A 42 -35.37 41.26 2.68
N ALA A 43 -36.40 41.47 3.50
CA ALA A 43 -37.67 42.06 3.05
C ALA A 43 -37.50 43.48 2.49
N ALA A 44 -36.47 44.23 2.91
CA ALA A 44 -36.16 45.56 2.38
C ALA A 44 -35.44 45.49 1.02
N LEU A 45 -34.68 44.43 0.76
CA LEU A 45 -33.98 44.20 -0.51
C LEU A 45 -34.87 43.50 -1.56
N PHE A 46 -35.73 42.60 -1.10
CA PHE A 46 -36.61 41.75 -1.92
C PHE A 46 -38.04 41.80 -1.38
N PRO A 47 -38.77 42.92 -1.58
CA PRO A 47 -40.09 43.12 -0.98
C PRO A 47 -41.17 42.16 -1.50
N GLU A 48 -40.99 41.60 -2.69
CA GLU A 48 -41.94 40.66 -3.30
C GLU A 48 -41.83 39.25 -2.72
N THR A 49 -40.61 38.75 -2.51
CA THR A 49 -40.37 37.38 -2.02
C THR A 49 -40.24 37.33 -0.50
N LYS A 50 -39.75 38.41 0.12
CA LYS A 50 -39.42 38.50 1.55
C LYS A 50 -38.49 37.38 2.03
N SER A 51 -37.75 36.76 1.11
CA SER A 51 -36.88 35.62 1.36
C SER A 51 -35.56 35.76 0.62
N LEU A 52 -34.51 35.07 1.11
CA LEU A 52 -33.21 35.08 0.46
C LEU A 52 -33.33 34.54 -0.98
N PRO A 53 -32.70 35.20 -1.97
CA PRO A 53 -32.81 34.77 -3.36
C PRO A 53 -32.09 33.43 -3.55
N LEU A 54 -32.78 32.46 -4.16
CA LEU A 54 -32.21 31.16 -4.51
C LEU A 54 -32.01 31.08 -6.03
N ASN A 55 -30.94 30.41 -6.45
CA ASN A 55 -30.70 30.06 -7.84
C ASN A 55 -31.55 28.84 -8.26
N PRO A 56 -31.60 28.46 -9.55
CA PRO A 56 -32.40 27.31 -10.01
C PRO A 56 -32.04 25.96 -9.37
N SER A 57 -30.87 25.84 -8.74
CA SER A 57 -30.45 24.65 -7.98
C SER A 57 -30.84 24.67 -6.50
N GLY A 58 -31.62 25.67 -6.06
CA GLY A 58 -32.06 25.82 -4.67
C GLY A 58 -30.97 26.36 -3.72
N LYS A 59 -29.84 26.85 -4.24
CA LYS A 59 -28.75 27.44 -3.44
C LYS A 59 -28.83 28.97 -3.45
N LEU A 60 -28.35 29.62 -2.40
CA LEU A 60 -28.31 31.09 -2.29
C LEU A 60 -27.66 31.76 -3.52
N ASP A 61 -28.41 32.63 -4.20
CA ASP A 61 -27.92 33.46 -5.31
C ASP A 61 -27.15 34.67 -4.77
N ARG A 62 -25.88 34.41 -4.43
CA ARG A 62 -24.95 35.42 -3.93
C ARG A 62 -24.74 36.57 -4.92
N ARG A 63 -24.85 36.31 -6.23
CA ARG A 63 -24.63 37.32 -7.27
C ARG A 63 -25.79 38.31 -7.31
N LEU A 64 -27.03 37.81 -7.25
CA LEU A 64 -28.21 38.66 -7.19
C LEU A 64 -28.25 39.49 -5.89
N LEU A 65 -27.87 38.88 -4.77
CA LEU A 65 -27.81 39.55 -3.46
C LEU A 65 -26.76 40.67 -3.45
N LEU A 66 -25.53 40.42 -3.91
CA LEU A 66 -24.48 41.44 -3.99
C LEU A 66 -24.85 42.58 -4.94
N THR A 67 -25.43 42.27 -6.10
CA THR A 67 -25.86 43.27 -7.08
C THR A 67 -26.97 44.16 -6.52
N SER A 68 -27.87 43.60 -5.72
CA SER A 68 -28.98 44.34 -5.11
C SER A 68 -28.49 45.29 -4.02
N VAL A 69 -27.51 44.88 -3.22
CA VAL A 69 -26.84 45.73 -2.22
C VAL A 69 -26.08 46.88 -2.89
N GLN A 70 -25.38 46.61 -4.00
CA GLN A 70 -24.64 47.64 -4.74
C GLN A 70 -25.53 48.69 -5.41
N LYS A 71 -26.80 48.37 -5.68
CA LYS A 71 -27.79 49.29 -6.28
C LYS A 71 -28.48 50.19 -5.26
N LEU A 72 -28.24 50.02 -3.96
CA LEU A 72 -28.78 50.90 -2.93
C LEU A 72 -28.08 52.26 -2.97
N THR A 73 -28.85 53.32 -3.23
CA THR A 73 -28.42 54.71 -3.04
C THR A 73 -28.29 55.03 -1.54
N GLU A 74 -27.33 55.87 -1.13
CA GLU A 74 -27.11 56.28 0.28
C GLU A 74 -28.39 56.74 0.99
N SER A 75 -29.28 57.47 0.29
CA SER A 75 -30.57 57.93 0.84
C SER A 75 -31.52 56.78 1.18
N ARG A 76 -31.56 55.71 0.38
CA ARG A 76 -32.43 54.54 0.59
C ARG A 76 -31.81 53.56 1.59
N ALA A 77 -30.48 53.48 1.60
CA ALA A 77 -29.72 52.82 2.66
C ALA A 77 -30.03 53.43 4.03
N ASN A 78 -29.93 54.76 4.19
CA ASN A 78 -30.22 55.44 5.45
C ASN A 78 -31.69 55.30 5.89
N GLU A 79 -32.64 55.21 4.96
CA GLU A 79 -34.04 54.93 5.26
C GLU A 79 -34.23 53.53 5.85
N ILE A 80 -33.61 52.52 5.25
CA ILE A 80 -33.60 51.12 5.72
C ILE A 80 -32.92 50.98 7.09
N PHE A 81 -31.84 51.74 7.34
CA PHE A 81 -31.14 51.77 8.63
C PHE A 81 -31.93 52.52 9.72
N SER A 82 -32.66 53.59 9.38
CA SER A 82 -33.42 54.40 10.35
C SER A 82 -34.55 53.64 11.04
N THR A 83 -35.13 52.63 10.38
CA THR A 83 -36.15 51.73 10.94
C THR A 83 -35.59 50.67 11.90
N LEU A 84 -34.27 50.42 11.87
CA LEU A 84 -33.61 49.44 12.74
C LEU A 84 -32.80 50.10 13.87
N ASP A 85 -32.38 51.36 13.69
CA ASP A 85 -31.54 52.10 14.64
C ASP A 85 -32.33 52.98 15.65
N SER A 86 -33.66 53.10 15.53
CA SER A 86 -34.44 54.03 16.38
C SER A 86 -34.59 53.62 17.86
N GLU A 87 -34.02 52.52 18.30
CA GLU A 87 -34.03 52.08 19.71
C GLU A 87 -32.63 51.82 20.31
N TYR A 88 -31.54 52.24 19.64
CA TYR A 88 -30.16 51.90 20.06
C TYR A 88 -29.27 53.07 20.50
N ALA A 89 -29.86 54.15 21.01
CA ALA A 89 -29.11 55.16 21.73
C ALA A 89 -29.22 54.93 23.24
N THR A 90 -28.07 54.64 23.85
CA THR A 90 -27.77 54.79 25.29
C THR A 90 -28.38 53.79 26.27
N ASN A 91 -27.57 52.77 26.64
CA ASN A 91 -27.62 52.16 27.98
C ASN A 91 -26.23 51.59 28.34
N PHE A 92 -25.25 52.47 28.57
CA PHE A 92 -24.08 52.13 29.37
C PHE A 92 -24.30 52.69 30.78
N SER A 93 -24.47 51.80 31.75
CA SER A 93 -24.55 52.16 33.16
C SER A 93 -23.29 52.92 33.58
N VAL A 94 -23.46 54.08 34.23
CA VAL A 94 -22.40 54.90 34.82
C VAL A 94 -21.55 54.12 35.85
N SER A 95 -22.00 52.93 36.29
CA SER A 95 -21.35 52.10 37.32
C SER A 95 -20.11 51.33 36.87
N ASP A 96 -19.78 51.26 35.57
CA ASP A 96 -18.67 50.43 35.06
C ASP A 96 -17.50 51.24 34.46
N ARG A 97 -17.36 52.51 34.86
CA ARG A 97 -16.25 53.38 34.46
C ARG A 97 -15.12 53.39 35.49
N ILE A 98 -13.89 53.57 35.01
CA ILE A 98 -12.65 53.69 35.78
C ILE A 98 -12.25 55.17 35.80
N PHE A 99 -12.22 55.76 36.99
CA PHE A 99 -11.86 57.17 37.22
C PHE A 99 -10.40 57.32 37.64
N GLU A 100 -9.86 58.53 37.53
CA GLU A 100 -8.45 58.85 37.86
C GLU A 100 -8.05 58.50 39.31
N SER A 101 -9.01 58.53 40.23
CA SER A 101 -8.83 58.11 41.63
C SER A 101 -8.59 56.60 41.80
N GLU A 102 -8.87 55.78 40.79
CA GLU A 102 -8.77 54.32 40.84
C GLU A 102 -7.44 53.80 40.30
N GLN A 103 -6.36 53.98 41.06
CA GLN A 103 -5.06 53.39 40.75
C GLN A 103 -4.95 51.96 41.32
N PRO A 104 -4.30 51.00 40.62
CA PRO A 104 -3.59 51.11 39.33
C PRO A 104 -4.50 50.93 38.08
N ALA A 105 -5.81 50.78 38.25
CA ALA A 105 -6.75 50.50 37.16
C ALA A 105 -6.79 51.60 36.08
N PHE A 106 -6.71 52.86 36.48
CA PHE A 106 -6.70 54.00 35.57
C PHE A 106 -5.47 54.02 34.66
N ASP A 107 -4.30 53.69 35.20
CA ASP A 107 -3.05 53.60 34.43
C ASP A 107 -3.07 52.47 33.39
N LEU A 108 -3.65 51.32 33.76
CA LEU A 108 -3.88 50.22 32.82
C LEU A 108 -4.85 50.63 31.72
N ALA A 109 -5.96 51.27 32.09
CA ALA A 109 -6.96 51.74 31.13
C ALA A 109 -6.36 52.74 30.13
N LYS A 110 -5.55 53.69 30.62
CA LYS A 110 -4.82 54.65 29.80
C LYS A 110 -3.84 53.96 28.84
N LYS A 111 -3.11 52.94 29.30
CA LYS A 111 -2.18 52.17 28.45
C LYS A 111 -2.93 51.38 27.38
N VAL A 112 -3.99 50.67 27.75
CA VAL A 112 -4.82 49.89 26.81
C VAL A 112 -5.47 50.80 25.77
N HIS A 113 -6.00 51.95 26.19
CA HIS A 113 -6.53 52.96 25.28
C HIS A 113 -5.46 53.46 24.28
N ALA A 114 -4.24 53.74 24.76
CA ALA A 114 -3.14 54.17 23.89
C ALA A 114 -2.71 53.10 22.87
N ILE A 115 -2.79 51.82 23.25
CA ILE A 115 -2.49 50.68 22.36
C ILE A 115 -3.57 50.53 21.29
N MET A 116 -4.85 50.70 21.63
CA MET A 116 -5.98 50.45 20.74
C MET A 116 -6.16 51.47 19.60
N LYS A 117 -5.47 52.62 19.62
CA LYS A 117 -5.48 53.67 18.56
C LYS A 117 -6.86 53.92 17.90
N SER A 118 -7.95 53.93 18.67
CA SER A 118 -9.29 54.28 18.18
C SER A 118 -9.70 55.66 18.74
N PRO A 119 -10.00 56.67 17.89
CA PRO A 119 -10.27 58.03 18.36
C PRO A 119 -11.62 58.28 19.05
N SER A 120 -12.53 57.31 19.19
CA SER A 120 -13.95 57.65 19.46
C SER A 120 -14.67 56.96 20.61
N GLU A 121 -14.08 56.06 21.42
CA GLU A 121 -14.90 55.33 22.42
C GLU A 121 -14.29 55.11 23.82
N ALA A 122 -13.26 55.83 24.26
CA ALA A 122 -12.71 55.53 25.59
C ALA A 122 -12.05 56.70 26.34
N LYS A 123 -12.52 57.94 26.15
CA LYS A 123 -12.21 59.02 27.11
C LYS A 123 -13.42 59.93 27.27
N HIS A 124 -14.11 59.80 28.39
CA HIS A 124 -15.24 60.67 28.70
C HIS A 124 -14.83 61.72 29.73
N ASN A 125 -15.00 63.00 29.39
CA ASN A 125 -14.91 64.09 30.36
C ASN A 125 -16.23 64.14 31.14
N THR A 126 -16.15 63.88 32.44
CA THR A 126 -17.28 64.00 33.37
C THR A 126 -16.97 65.10 34.39
N ASP A 127 -17.96 65.52 35.18
CA ASP A 127 -17.77 66.47 36.30
C ASP A 127 -16.73 66.00 37.33
N LYS A 128 -16.30 64.73 37.27
CA LYS A 128 -15.28 64.11 38.13
C LYS A 128 -13.92 63.87 37.45
N GLY A 129 -13.69 64.44 36.26
CA GLY A 129 -12.44 64.29 35.49
C GLY A 129 -12.50 63.22 34.38
N PRO A 130 -11.35 62.88 33.76
CA PRO A 130 -11.28 61.90 32.68
C PRO A 130 -11.59 60.47 33.19
N SER A 131 -12.37 59.72 32.41
CA SER A 131 -12.75 58.33 32.73
C SER A 131 -12.62 57.40 31.52
N PHE A 132 -12.35 56.12 31.79
CA PHE A 132 -12.24 55.03 30.82
C PHE A 132 -13.25 53.92 31.15
N ASP A 133 -13.64 53.12 30.17
CA ASP A 133 -14.52 51.96 30.43
C ASP A 133 -13.73 50.77 31.02
N ASN A 134 -14.35 50.04 31.94
CA ASN A 134 -13.81 48.81 32.53
C ASN A 134 -13.94 47.62 31.58
N ILE A 135 -13.17 47.63 30.49
CA ILE A 135 -13.28 46.61 29.44
C ILE A 135 -12.62 45.28 29.82
N CYS A 136 -13.10 44.19 29.22
CA CYS A 136 -12.42 42.91 29.24
C CYS A 136 -11.36 42.84 28.12
N LEU A 137 -10.12 42.47 28.48
CA LEU A 137 -8.95 42.59 27.61
C LEU A 137 -9.06 41.79 26.30
N VAL A 138 -9.61 40.58 26.36
CA VAL A 138 -9.82 39.73 25.17
C VAL A 138 -10.94 40.28 24.28
N SER A 139 -12.04 40.74 24.88
CA SER A 139 -13.18 41.33 24.16
C SER A 139 -12.85 42.68 23.50
N ALA A 140 -11.84 43.39 24.03
CA ALA A 140 -11.37 44.67 23.53
C ALA A 140 -10.59 44.57 22.21
N GLY A 141 -10.35 43.36 21.69
CA GLY A 141 -9.63 43.14 20.44
C GLY A 141 -8.12 43.30 20.55
N LEU A 142 -7.56 43.18 21.76
CA LEU A 142 -6.11 43.15 21.96
C LEU A 142 -5.55 41.82 21.45
N ASP A 143 -4.69 41.88 20.43
CA ASP A 143 -3.93 40.74 19.94
C ASP A 143 -2.75 40.38 20.86
N SER A 144 -2.06 39.28 20.55
CA SER A 144 -0.93 38.78 21.34
C SER A 144 0.22 39.79 21.48
N LEU A 145 0.42 40.69 20.51
CA LEU A 145 1.50 41.68 20.53
C LEU A 145 1.14 42.87 21.45
N ASN A 146 -0.13 43.27 21.43
CA ASN A 146 -0.70 44.25 22.35
C ASN A 146 -0.71 43.75 23.80
N MET A 147 -1.03 42.47 24.01
CA MET A 147 -0.98 41.83 25.32
C MET A 147 0.45 41.76 25.88
N MET A 148 1.44 41.42 25.04
CA MET A 148 2.85 41.45 25.43
C MET A 148 3.32 42.87 25.78
N SER A 149 2.85 43.89 25.04
CA SER A 149 3.14 45.30 25.32
C SER A 149 2.52 45.79 26.63
N LEU A 150 1.33 45.27 26.98
CA LEU A 150 0.67 45.53 28.25
C LEU A 150 1.41 44.82 29.40
N MET A 151 1.83 43.57 29.22
CA MET A 151 2.65 42.83 30.19
C MET A 151 3.97 43.55 30.49
N PHE A 152 4.68 44.01 29.47
CA PHE A 152 5.92 44.78 29.64
C PHE A 152 5.70 46.10 30.38
N PHE A 153 4.58 46.79 30.11
CA PHE A 153 4.22 47.99 30.84
C PHE A 153 3.92 47.69 32.32
N ILE A 154 3.21 46.60 32.60
CA ILE A 154 2.91 46.18 33.97
C ILE A 154 4.20 45.83 34.72
N SER A 155 5.11 45.09 34.09
CA SER A 155 6.39 44.72 34.70
C SER A 155 7.28 45.92 34.95
N GLN A 156 7.32 46.91 34.05
CA GLN A 156 8.13 48.11 34.26
C GLN A 156 7.53 49.08 35.28
N LYS A 157 6.20 49.27 35.27
CA LYS A 157 5.55 50.31 36.08
C LYS A 157 5.17 49.85 37.48
N PHE A 158 4.77 48.60 37.62
CA PHE A 158 4.27 48.04 38.88
C PHE A 158 5.18 46.92 39.42
N SER A 159 6.29 46.59 38.74
CA SER A 159 7.22 45.52 39.13
C SER A 159 6.58 44.13 39.29
N VAL A 160 5.43 43.91 38.62
CA VAL A 160 4.68 42.64 38.65
C VAL A 160 4.88 41.87 37.34
N ASN A 161 5.28 40.60 37.43
CA ASN A 161 5.41 39.71 36.27
C ASN A 161 4.20 38.78 36.17
N LEU A 162 3.26 39.12 35.29
CA LEU A 162 2.08 38.29 35.03
C LEU A 162 2.36 37.31 33.89
N ALA A 163 1.84 36.08 34.00
CA ALA A 163 1.87 35.14 32.89
C ALA A 163 0.82 35.53 31.82
N LEU A 164 1.15 35.38 30.53
CA LEU A 164 0.23 35.69 29.43
C LEU A 164 -1.14 34.96 29.54
N PRO A 165 -1.22 33.69 29.98
CA PRO A 165 -2.50 33.03 30.21
C PRO A 165 -3.44 33.77 31.16
N THR A 166 -2.90 34.51 32.14
CA THR A 166 -3.70 35.31 33.08
C THR A 166 -4.40 36.48 32.37
N LEU A 167 -3.72 37.15 31.44
CA LEU A 167 -4.32 38.24 30.65
C LEU A 167 -5.30 37.72 29.59
N LEU A 168 -5.13 36.47 29.14
CA LEU A 168 -6.00 35.81 28.16
C LEU A 168 -7.26 35.16 28.80
N GLN A 169 -7.44 35.27 30.12
CA GLN A 169 -8.67 34.82 30.77
C GLN A 169 -9.87 35.63 30.26
N ARG A 170 -10.93 34.91 29.86
CA ARG A 170 -12.12 35.48 29.18
C ARG A 170 -12.88 36.51 30.01
N ASP A 171 -12.70 36.51 31.32
CA ASP A 171 -13.36 37.41 32.25
C ASP A 171 -12.39 38.44 32.86
N MET A 172 -11.16 38.55 32.34
CA MET A 172 -10.13 39.48 32.83
C MET A 172 -10.44 40.92 32.42
N THR A 173 -10.93 41.71 33.37
CA THR A 173 -11.18 43.16 33.19
C THR A 173 -10.02 43.98 33.72
N LEU A 174 -9.92 45.25 33.30
CA LEU A 174 -8.92 46.20 33.80
C LEU A 174 -8.95 46.32 35.33
N ARG A 175 -10.14 46.33 35.95
CA ARG A 175 -10.29 46.39 37.41
C ARG A 175 -9.89 45.09 38.10
N LYS A 176 -10.14 43.92 37.50
CA LYS A 176 -9.65 42.63 38.02
C LYS A 176 -8.14 42.53 37.92
N LEU A 177 -7.58 42.96 36.80
CA LEU A 177 -6.13 43.06 36.59
C LEU A 177 -5.48 44.00 37.61
N ALA A 178 -6.06 45.17 37.86
CA ALA A 178 -5.60 46.09 38.88
C ALA A 178 -5.61 45.48 40.29
N LYS A 179 -6.67 44.73 40.64
CA LYS A 179 -6.72 43.99 41.91
C LYS A 179 -5.63 42.92 42.02
N LEU A 180 -5.23 42.28 40.92
CA LEU A 180 -4.14 41.32 40.91
C LEU A 180 -2.79 42.00 41.14
N ILE A 181 -2.54 43.14 40.46
CA ILE A 181 -1.33 43.94 40.64
C ILE A 181 -1.22 44.43 42.09
N SER A 182 -2.30 45.00 42.65
CA SER A 182 -2.31 45.48 44.03
C SER A 182 -2.16 44.36 45.08
N ARG A 183 -2.57 43.12 44.77
CA ARG A 183 -2.36 41.97 45.66
C ARG A 183 -0.90 41.52 45.70
N ASP A 184 -0.19 41.61 44.59
CA ASP A 184 1.25 41.32 44.52
C ASP A 184 2.09 42.43 45.17
N GLU A 185 1.71 43.69 44.99
CA GLU A 185 2.37 44.82 45.69
C GLU A 185 2.27 44.69 47.22
N ILE A 186 1.13 44.23 47.76
CA ILE A 186 0.96 43.99 49.21
C ILE A 186 1.82 42.83 49.71
N SER A 187 2.07 41.81 48.88
CA SER A 187 2.94 40.67 49.22
C SER A 187 4.43 41.02 49.25
N THR A 188 4.86 42.07 48.55
CA THR A 188 6.28 42.50 48.57
C THR A 188 6.73 43.20 49.87
N HIS A 189 5.81 43.53 50.79
CA HIS A 189 6.12 44.21 52.06
C HIS A 189 5.82 43.40 53.35
N LYS A 190 5.52 42.10 53.24
CA LYS A 190 5.50 41.20 54.41
C LYS A 190 6.37 39.97 54.15
N SER A 191 7.58 40.00 54.66
CA SER A 191 8.36 38.79 54.94
C SER A 191 7.58 37.91 55.93
N ILE A 192 7.07 36.77 55.48
CA ILE A 192 6.81 35.55 56.25
C ILE A 192 6.63 34.41 55.25
N ASP A 193 7.30 33.30 55.54
CA ASP A 193 7.17 32.00 54.89
C ASP A 193 5.71 31.67 54.53
N THR A 194 5.42 31.50 53.25
CA THR A 194 4.21 30.81 52.84
C THR A 194 4.47 30.07 51.54
N GLU A 195 4.28 28.75 51.65
CA GLU A 195 4.21 27.75 50.59
C GLU A 195 3.82 28.34 49.23
N GLN A 196 4.66 28.07 48.23
CA GLN A 196 4.34 28.21 46.82
C GLN A 196 3.07 27.38 46.52
N LYS A 197 1.89 27.99 46.66
CA LYS A 197 0.73 27.63 45.83
C LYS A 197 1.00 28.12 44.41
N SER A 198 1.95 27.46 43.76
CA SER A 198 1.99 27.37 42.31
C SER A 198 0.59 26.97 41.87
N SER A 199 -0.07 27.83 41.09
CA SER A 199 -1.21 27.42 40.30
C SER A 199 -0.70 26.31 39.39
N VAL A 200 -0.85 25.06 39.82
CA VAL A 200 -0.50 23.86 39.05
C VAL A 200 -1.37 23.91 37.81
N VAL A 201 -0.83 24.50 36.74
CA VAL A 201 -1.31 24.19 35.39
C VAL A 201 -1.13 22.68 35.31
N PRO A 202 -2.21 21.88 35.15
CA PRO A 202 -2.05 20.44 35.05
C PRO A 202 -1.06 20.18 33.94
N SER A 203 0.09 19.60 34.28
CA SER A 203 1.13 19.26 33.32
C SER A 203 0.51 18.24 32.38
N ILE A 204 0.35 18.61 31.11
CA ILE A 204 -0.11 17.66 30.10
C ILE A 204 1.06 16.74 29.80
N ASP A 205 0.87 15.45 30.03
CA ASP A 205 1.80 14.43 29.60
C ASP A 205 1.66 14.27 28.07
N ILE A 206 2.56 14.91 27.34
CA ILE A 206 2.58 14.88 25.88
C ILE A 206 2.81 13.46 25.36
N ALA A 207 3.55 12.62 26.08
CA ALA A 207 3.76 11.23 25.67
C ALA A 207 2.45 10.44 25.79
N ALA A 208 1.72 10.60 26.90
CA ALA A 208 0.40 9.98 27.05
C ALA A 208 -0.61 10.48 26.01
N GLU A 209 -0.53 11.75 25.63
CA GLU A 209 -1.40 12.31 24.59
C GLU A 209 -1.04 11.82 23.18
N ILE A 210 0.25 11.63 22.89
CA ILE A 210 0.72 10.98 21.65
C ILE A 210 0.22 9.53 21.60
N GLU A 211 0.41 8.76 22.66
CA GLU A 211 -0.06 7.36 22.75
C GLU A 211 -1.58 7.27 22.60
N ARG A 212 -2.34 8.18 23.23
CA ARG A 212 -3.80 8.24 23.10
C ARG A 212 -4.24 8.45 21.66
N HIS A 213 -3.58 9.37 20.94
CA HIS A 213 -3.90 9.65 19.55
C HIS A 213 -3.38 8.57 18.59
N ASP A 214 -2.21 7.98 18.86
CA ASP A 214 -1.68 6.87 18.09
C ASP A 214 -2.56 5.62 18.23
N ALA A 215 -3.06 5.32 19.44
CA ALA A 215 -4.06 4.28 19.66
C ALA A 215 -5.35 4.52 18.85
N LEU A 216 -5.78 5.79 18.77
CA LEU A 216 -6.88 6.20 17.90
C LEU A 216 -6.54 5.93 16.44
N LEU A 217 -5.38 6.36 15.93
CA LEU A 217 -4.95 6.11 14.55
C LEU A 217 -4.83 4.60 14.23
N ARG A 218 -4.31 3.79 15.16
CA ARG A 218 -4.26 2.31 15.02
C ARG A 218 -5.64 1.67 14.95
N SER A 219 -6.67 2.31 15.51
CA SER A 219 -8.06 1.85 15.40
C SER A 219 -8.65 2.07 14.00
N TRP A 220 -8.11 3.03 13.24
CA TRP A 220 -8.46 3.23 11.82
C TRP A 220 -7.72 2.20 10.98
N GLN A 221 -8.38 1.06 10.75
CA GLN A 221 -7.86 0.05 9.84
C GLN A 221 -8.14 0.49 8.39
N PRO A 222 -7.17 0.36 7.47
CA PRO A 222 -7.46 0.53 6.05
C PRO A 222 -8.59 -0.42 5.64
N ILE A 223 -9.55 0.08 4.86
CA ILE A 223 -10.66 -0.75 4.36
C ILE A 223 -10.04 -1.93 3.62
N LYS A 224 -10.21 -3.15 4.18
CA LYS A 224 -9.73 -4.40 3.59
C LYS A 224 -10.57 -4.73 2.36
N ARG A 225 -10.36 -4.01 1.25
CA ARG A 225 -10.85 -4.45 -0.05
C ARG A 225 -10.02 -5.65 -0.47
N ARG A 226 -10.71 -6.74 -0.83
CA ARG A 226 -10.06 -7.87 -1.48
C ARG A 226 -9.39 -7.41 -2.78
N LYS A 227 -8.26 -8.01 -3.10
CA LYS A 227 -7.28 -7.56 -4.09
C LYS A 227 -7.46 -8.29 -5.42
N THR A 228 -7.03 -7.67 -6.51
CA THR A 228 -7.04 -8.27 -7.85
C THR A 228 -5.61 -8.62 -8.27
N VAL A 229 -5.40 -9.84 -8.76
CA VAL A 229 -4.09 -10.33 -9.21
C VAL A 229 -4.13 -10.60 -10.72
N LEU A 230 -3.16 -10.09 -11.48
CA LEU A 230 -2.86 -10.57 -12.83
C LEU A 230 -1.86 -11.72 -12.74
N LEU A 231 -2.19 -12.89 -13.29
CA LEU A 231 -1.30 -14.05 -13.35
C LEU A 231 -1.03 -14.43 -14.81
N THR A 232 0.24 -14.45 -15.22
CA THR A 232 0.63 -15.03 -16.51
C THR A 232 1.06 -16.49 -16.35
N GLY A 233 0.82 -17.30 -17.37
CA GLY A 233 1.21 -18.72 -17.34
C GLY A 233 0.37 -19.58 -16.40
N ALA A 234 -0.87 -19.18 -16.10
CA ALA A 234 -1.78 -19.86 -15.18
C ALA A 234 -2.13 -21.31 -15.59
N ASN A 235 -1.96 -21.66 -16.86
CA ASN A 235 -2.16 -23.00 -17.39
C ASN A 235 -0.88 -23.84 -17.49
N GLY A 236 0.25 -23.30 -17.03
CA GLY A 236 1.52 -24.03 -16.87
C GLY A 236 1.58 -24.80 -15.56
N TYR A 237 2.62 -25.61 -15.38
CA TYR A 237 2.73 -26.54 -14.25
C TYR A 237 2.80 -25.84 -12.88
N ILE A 238 3.73 -24.89 -12.72
CA ILE A 238 3.82 -24.06 -11.50
C ILE A 238 2.60 -23.12 -11.43
N GLY A 239 2.25 -22.52 -12.57
CA GLY A 239 1.20 -21.50 -12.66
C GLY A 239 -0.19 -22.00 -12.28
N THR A 240 -0.53 -23.26 -12.54
CA THR A 240 -1.85 -23.78 -12.15
C THR A 240 -1.97 -23.93 -10.63
N GLU A 241 -0.89 -24.20 -9.92
CA GLU A 241 -0.89 -24.29 -8.47
C GLU A 241 -0.85 -22.90 -7.82
N ILE A 242 -0.11 -21.94 -8.41
CA ILE A 242 -0.23 -20.52 -8.03
C ILE A 242 -1.67 -20.05 -8.18
N LEU A 243 -2.32 -20.37 -9.31
CA LEU A 243 -3.72 -20.00 -9.57
C LEU A 243 -4.64 -20.55 -8.47
N ARG A 244 -4.51 -21.84 -8.14
CA ARG A 244 -5.30 -22.48 -7.07
C ARG A 244 -5.19 -21.70 -5.76
N GLN A 245 -3.97 -21.47 -5.29
CA GLN A 245 -3.73 -20.81 -4.02
C GLN A 245 -4.22 -19.37 -4.01
N LEU A 246 -4.06 -18.63 -5.12
CA LEU A 246 -4.60 -17.27 -5.23
C LEU A 246 -6.14 -17.25 -5.21
N LEU A 247 -6.81 -18.18 -5.88
CA LEU A 247 -8.28 -18.25 -5.90
C LEU A 247 -8.87 -18.65 -4.55
N GLU A 248 -8.15 -19.46 -3.78
CA GLU A 248 -8.52 -19.88 -2.42
C GLU A 248 -8.10 -18.85 -1.35
N HIS A 249 -7.29 -17.85 -1.69
CA HIS A 249 -6.72 -16.92 -0.72
C HIS A 249 -7.75 -15.86 -0.25
N PRO A 250 -7.95 -15.67 1.07
CA PRO A 250 -9.03 -14.82 1.60
C PRO A 250 -8.87 -13.32 1.27
N GLN A 251 -7.65 -12.86 0.99
CA GLN A 251 -7.39 -11.49 0.57
C GLN A 251 -7.66 -11.23 -0.91
N ILE A 252 -7.80 -12.28 -1.74
CA ILE A 252 -7.97 -12.14 -3.19
C ILE A 252 -9.46 -12.14 -3.52
N ARG A 253 -9.87 -11.16 -4.32
CA ARG A 253 -11.22 -11.06 -4.87
C ARG A 253 -11.31 -11.79 -6.19
N ARG A 254 -10.26 -11.62 -7.00
CA ARG A 254 -10.25 -11.99 -8.39
C ARG A 254 -8.83 -12.27 -8.85
N VAL A 255 -8.66 -13.34 -9.60
CA VAL A 255 -7.45 -13.62 -10.37
C VAL A 255 -7.79 -13.47 -11.85
N ILE A 256 -7.07 -12.58 -12.51
CA ILE A 256 -7.09 -12.39 -13.95
C ILE A 256 -5.98 -13.26 -14.53
N ALA A 257 -6.33 -14.37 -15.16
CA ALA A 257 -5.38 -15.26 -15.81
C ALA A 257 -5.20 -14.86 -17.28
N LEU A 258 -3.98 -14.51 -17.68
CA LEU A 258 -3.63 -14.27 -19.09
C LEU A 258 -3.26 -15.60 -19.75
N VAL A 259 -4.07 -16.03 -20.71
CA VAL A 259 -3.97 -17.36 -21.34
C VAL A 259 -4.22 -17.29 -22.84
N ARG A 260 -3.38 -17.99 -23.61
CA ARG A 260 -3.55 -18.15 -25.05
C ARG A 260 -4.79 -18.98 -25.38
N GLY A 261 -5.53 -18.55 -26.39
CA GLY A 261 -6.66 -19.26 -26.98
C GLY A 261 -7.10 -18.52 -28.24
N GLU A 262 -7.84 -19.20 -29.12
CA GLU A 262 -8.42 -18.55 -30.31
C GLU A 262 -9.55 -17.59 -29.93
N THR A 263 -10.24 -17.87 -28.82
CA THR A 263 -11.31 -17.06 -28.25
C THR A 263 -11.16 -16.97 -26.72
N PRO A 264 -11.82 -16.00 -26.05
CA PRO A 264 -11.84 -15.95 -24.60
C PRO A 264 -12.40 -17.23 -23.95
N PHE A 265 -13.40 -17.84 -24.58
CA PHE A 265 -13.97 -19.12 -24.13
C PHE A 265 -12.96 -20.28 -24.24
N ALA A 266 -12.21 -20.35 -25.34
CA ALA A 266 -11.17 -21.37 -25.52
C ALA A 266 -10.03 -21.18 -24.50
N ALA A 267 -9.63 -19.93 -24.24
CA ALA A 267 -8.64 -19.62 -23.20
C ALA A 267 -9.12 -20.06 -21.81
N LYS A 268 -10.37 -19.75 -21.44
CA LYS A 268 -10.96 -20.18 -20.16
C LYS A 268 -11.04 -21.70 -20.04
N THR A 269 -11.52 -22.37 -21.09
CA THR A 269 -11.60 -23.85 -21.15
C THR A 269 -10.22 -24.47 -20.94
N ARG A 270 -9.18 -23.92 -21.56
CA ARG A 270 -7.80 -24.38 -21.40
C ARG A 270 -7.28 -24.21 -19.97
N THR A 271 -7.60 -23.10 -19.31
CA THR A 271 -7.24 -22.85 -17.90
C THR A 271 -7.89 -23.88 -16.98
N ILE A 272 -9.20 -24.10 -17.13
CA ILE A 272 -9.96 -25.08 -16.33
C ILE A 272 -9.46 -26.50 -16.61
N ALA A 273 -9.16 -26.85 -17.87
CA ALA A 273 -8.59 -28.14 -18.21
C ALA A 273 -7.22 -28.39 -17.55
N ALA A 274 -6.37 -27.37 -17.44
CA ALA A 274 -5.09 -27.49 -16.72
C ALA A 274 -5.32 -27.72 -15.22
N ALA A 275 -6.27 -27.00 -14.62
CA ALA A 275 -6.64 -27.16 -13.21
C ALA A 275 -7.27 -28.54 -12.91
N ASN A 276 -8.08 -29.07 -13.82
CA ASN A 276 -8.62 -30.43 -13.77
C ASN A 276 -7.52 -31.49 -13.89
N ARG A 277 -6.55 -31.33 -14.81
CA ARG A 277 -5.38 -32.23 -14.89
C ARG A 277 -4.55 -32.22 -13.61
N ALA A 278 -4.41 -31.06 -12.97
CA ALA A 278 -3.79 -30.90 -11.65
C ALA A 278 -4.72 -31.31 -10.48
N ARG A 279 -5.91 -31.83 -10.79
CA ARG A 279 -6.90 -32.43 -9.86
C ARG A 279 -7.34 -31.49 -8.73
N TRP A 280 -7.47 -30.19 -8.96
CA TRP A 280 -7.87 -29.24 -7.92
C TRP A 280 -9.08 -28.36 -8.25
N TRP A 281 -9.48 -28.26 -9.51
CA TRP A 281 -10.60 -27.41 -9.89
C TRP A 281 -11.93 -27.87 -9.26
N THR A 282 -12.74 -26.90 -8.89
CA THR A 282 -14.14 -27.06 -8.47
C THR A 282 -14.91 -25.82 -8.93
N ASP A 283 -16.23 -25.92 -9.10
CA ASP A 283 -17.06 -24.81 -9.59
C ASP A 283 -17.04 -23.57 -8.66
N LEU A 284 -16.67 -23.75 -7.38
CA LEU A 284 -16.49 -22.66 -6.41
C LEU A 284 -15.42 -21.65 -6.82
N HIS A 285 -14.48 -22.05 -7.69
CA HIS A 285 -13.40 -21.21 -8.16
C HIS A 285 -13.83 -20.26 -9.30
N GLU A 286 -14.92 -20.56 -9.98
CA GLU A 286 -15.31 -19.86 -11.21
C GLU A 286 -15.61 -18.38 -10.97
N ASP A 287 -16.28 -18.05 -9.87
CA ASP A 287 -16.66 -16.67 -9.53
C ASP A 287 -15.46 -15.73 -9.32
N ASN A 288 -14.32 -16.28 -8.90
CA ASN A 288 -13.10 -15.52 -8.64
C ASN A 288 -12.12 -15.55 -9.82
N LEU A 289 -12.39 -16.34 -10.88
CA LEU A 289 -11.52 -16.46 -12.05
C LEU A 289 -12.04 -15.62 -13.22
N GLU A 290 -11.22 -14.66 -13.66
CA GLU A 290 -11.39 -13.98 -14.94
C GLU A 290 -10.26 -14.42 -15.88
N VAL A 291 -10.57 -14.73 -17.14
CA VAL A 291 -9.56 -15.17 -18.11
C VAL A 291 -9.49 -14.17 -19.25
N TRP A 292 -8.32 -13.58 -19.44
CA TRP A 292 -8.04 -12.72 -20.57
C TRP A 292 -7.28 -13.50 -21.62
N GLN A 293 -7.84 -13.50 -22.83
CA GLN A 293 -7.12 -13.96 -24.00
C GLN A 293 -5.92 -13.04 -24.24
N GLY A 294 -4.72 -13.61 -24.29
CA GLY A 294 -3.49 -12.88 -24.54
C GLY A 294 -2.33 -13.82 -24.88
N ASP A 295 -1.28 -13.26 -25.45
CA ASP A 295 -0.05 -13.94 -25.80
C ASP A 295 1.16 -13.08 -25.44
N LEU A 296 2.06 -13.62 -24.62
CA LEU A 296 3.26 -12.92 -24.18
C LEU A 296 4.18 -12.54 -25.34
N SER A 297 4.14 -13.24 -26.47
CA SER A 297 4.98 -12.93 -27.63
C SER A 297 4.46 -11.78 -28.50
N GLN A 298 3.33 -11.18 -28.14
CA GLN A 298 2.68 -10.09 -28.88
C GLN A 298 2.81 -8.79 -28.10
N ASP A 299 2.85 -7.67 -28.81
CA ASP A 299 2.83 -6.33 -28.21
C ASP A 299 1.70 -6.22 -27.17
N LYS A 300 2.00 -5.63 -26.00
CA LYS A 300 1.02 -5.46 -24.92
C LYS A 300 0.38 -6.78 -24.50
N LEU A 301 1.16 -7.86 -24.54
CA LEU A 301 0.75 -9.22 -24.17
C LEU A 301 -0.42 -9.75 -25.03
N GLY A 302 -0.62 -9.21 -26.23
CA GLY A 302 -1.73 -9.56 -27.12
C GLY A 302 -3.11 -9.22 -26.55
N LEU A 303 -3.18 -8.34 -25.56
CA LEU A 303 -4.43 -7.90 -24.94
C LEU A 303 -5.20 -6.94 -25.85
N SER A 304 -6.53 -6.94 -25.71
CA SER A 304 -7.36 -5.88 -26.28
C SER A 304 -6.98 -4.52 -25.69
N ALA A 305 -7.24 -3.43 -26.43
CA ALA A 305 -7.01 -2.08 -25.93
C ALA A 305 -7.69 -1.84 -24.57
N VAL A 306 -8.93 -2.34 -24.40
CA VAL A 306 -9.68 -2.22 -23.15
C VAL A 306 -8.98 -2.90 -21.98
N HIS A 307 -8.51 -4.14 -22.14
CA HIS A 307 -7.81 -4.86 -21.06
C HIS A 307 -6.44 -4.24 -20.76
N TRP A 308 -5.74 -3.77 -21.79
CA TRP A 308 -4.48 -3.07 -21.62
C TRP A 308 -4.65 -1.75 -20.87
N ASP A 309 -5.65 -0.96 -21.24
CA ASP A 309 -5.98 0.30 -20.55
C ASP A 309 -6.36 0.03 -19.08
N GLN A 310 -7.12 -1.04 -18.80
CA GLN A 310 -7.41 -1.45 -17.42
C GLN A 310 -6.15 -1.75 -16.60
N LEU A 311 -5.12 -2.36 -17.20
CA LEU A 311 -3.83 -2.57 -16.53
C LEU A 311 -3.12 -1.23 -16.30
N GLN A 312 -3.08 -0.37 -17.32
CA GLN A 312 -2.44 0.94 -17.24
C GLN A 312 -3.10 1.85 -16.22
N ASP A 313 -4.42 1.74 -16.02
CA ASP A 313 -5.19 2.50 -15.02
C ASP A 313 -5.00 1.98 -13.59
N GLY A 314 -4.30 0.85 -13.41
CA GLY A 314 -4.01 0.31 -12.09
C GLY A 314 -5.15 -0.49 -11.46
N ASN A 315 -6.02 -1.12 -12.26
CA ASN A 315 -7.14 -1.94 -11.78
C ASN A 315 -6.71 -3.29 -11.19
N VAL A 316 -5.41 -3.58 -11.16
CA VAL A 316 -4.82 -4.73 -10.48
C VAL A 316 -4.00 -4.23 -9.29
N ASP A 317 -3.91 -5.06 -8.24
CA ASP A 317 -3.06 -4.79 -7.09
C ASP A 317 -1.72 -5.53 -7.20
N PHE A 318 -1.74 -6.72 -7.80
CA PHE A 318 -0.57 -7.60 -7.89
C PHE A 318 -0.39 -8.17 -9.31
N ILE A 319 0.85 -8.38 -9.70
CA ILE A 319 1.23 -9.08 -10.93
C ILE A 319 2.12 -10.26 -10.55
N VAL A 320 1.72 -11.48 -10.90
CA VAL A 320 2.57 -12.67 -10.84
C VAL A 320 2.95 -13.06 -12.26
N HIS A 321 4.18 -12.74 -12.65
CA HIS A 321 4.71 -13.03 -13.97
C HIS A 321 5.46 -14.37 -13.97
N ASN A 322 4.67 -15.45 -14.11
CA ASN A 322 5.18 -16.83 -14.18
C ASN A 322 5.30 -17.37 -15.62
N GLY A 323 4.48 -16.86 -16.54
CA GLY A 323 4.48 -17.32 -17.93
C GLY A 323 5.80 -17.03 -18.64
N ALA A 324 6.30 -18.04 -19.37
CA ALA A 324 7.49 -17.94 -20.21
C ALA A 324 7.38 -18.93 -21.38
N ALA A 325 8.07 -18.64 -22.48
CA ALA A 325 8.39 -19.61 -23.52
C ALA A 325 9.62 -20.42 -23.07
N VAL A 326 9.37 -21.61 -22.51
CA VAL A 326 10.42 -22.52 -22.04
C VAL A 326 10.83 -23.47 -23.17
N HIS A 327 11.88 -23.12 -23.91
CA HIS A 327 12.37 -23.92 -25.03
C HIS A 327 13.90 -23.94 -25.06
N TRP A 328 14.48 -25.13 -24.84
CA TRP A 328 15.93 -25.28 -24.66
C TRP A 328 16.73 -25.23 -25.96
N THR A 329 16.07 -25.39 -27.10
CA THR A 329 16.71 -25.42 -28.43
C THR A 329 16.48 -24.15 -29.26
N LYS A 330 15.63 -23.22 -28.80
CA LYS A 330 15.39 -21.96 -29.51
C LYS A 330 16.46 -20.93 -29.12
N ASP A 331 16.84 -20.12 -30.09
CA ASP A 331 17.78 -19.02 -29.88
C ASP A 331 17.16 -17.89 -29.06
N PHE A 332 18.01 -16.95 -28.62
CA PHE A 332 17.62 -15.77 -27.88
C PHE A 332 16.50 -14.98 -28.60
N LYS A 333 16.66 -14.75 -29.90
CA LYS A 333 15.76 -13.89 -30.68
C LYS A 333 14.36 -14.48 -30.83
N SER A 334 14.24 -15.80 -30.93
CA SER A 334 12.94 -16.47 -30.97
C SER A 334 12.18 -16.42 -29.64
N LEU A 335 12.87 -16.16 -28.53
CA LEU A 335 12.31 -16.15 -27.17
C LEU A 335 12.17 -14.74 -26.58
N GLU A 336 12.84 -13.75 -27.18
CA GLU A 336 12.90 -12.34 -26.72
C GLU A 336 11.50 -11.77 -26.47
N ALA A 337 10.59 -11.85 -27.45
CA ALA A 337 9.25 -11.30 -27.31
C ALA A 337 8.49 -11.88 -26.10
N ALA A 338 8.47 -13.21 -25.98
CA ALA A 338 7.69 -13.89 -24.95
C ALA A 338 8.29 -13.75 -23.54
N ASN A 339 9.62 -13.69 -23.41
CA ASN A 339 10.31 -13.72 -22.11
C ASN A 339 10.80 -12.34 -21.65
N ILE A 340 11.25 -11.48 -22.57
CA ILE A 340 11.83 -10.17 -22.27
C ILE A 340 10.80 -9.07 -22.50
N ASP A 341 10.24 -8.95 -23.70
CA ASP A 341 9.35 -7.82 -24.04
C ASP A 341 8.07 -7.86 -23.18
N SER A 342 7.52 -9.04 -22.95
CA SER A 342 6.40 -9.22 -22.02
C SER A 342 6.73 -8.80 -20.57
N THR A 343 7.96 -9.06 -20.12
CA THR A 343 8.45 -8.59 -18.81
C THR A 343 8.56 -7.07 -18.80
N VAL A 344 9.09 -6.47 -19.88
CA VAL A 344 9.20 -5.01 -20.02
C VAL A 344 7.82 -4.35 -20.01
N ASP A 345 6.84 -4.91 -20.71
CA ASP A 345 5.47 -4.44 -20.74
C ASP A 345 4.85 -4.41 -19.34
N LEU A 346 4.96 -5.51 -18.59
CA LEU A 346 4.45 -5.63 -17.22
C LEU A 346 5.20 -4.73 -16.23
N LEU A 347 6.53 -4.63 -16.35
CA LEU A 347 7.34 -3.68 -15.58
C LEU A 347 6.89 -2.25 -15.84
N SER A 348 6.59 -1.90 -17.10
CA SER A 348 6.13 -0.55 -17.45
C SER A 348 4.80 -0.19 -16.78
N VAL A 349 3.92 -1.17 -16.58
CA VAL A 349 2.65 -1.01 -15.85
C VAL A 349 2.92 -0.85 -14.35
N ALA A 350 3.67 -1.79 -13.76
CA ALA A 350 3.96 -1.79 -12.31
C ALA A 350 4.77 -0.56 -11.86
N MET A 351 5.66 -0.05 -12.72
CA MET A 351 6.44 1.16 -12.44
C MET A 351 5.59 2.44 -12.53
N ARG A 352 4.61 2.50 -13.44
CA ARG A 352 3.67 3.63 -13.55
C ARG A 352 2.68 3.71 -12.40
N GLN A 353 2.33 2.57 -11.81
CA GLN A 353 1.32 2.44 -10.76
C GLN A 353 1.98 2.11 -9.41
N PRO A 354 2.16 3.08 -8.50
CA PRO A 354 2.93 2.89 -7.26
C PRO A 354 2.36 1.82 -6.32
N HIS A 355 1.07 1.49 -6.42
CA HIS A 355 0.43 0.47 -5.58
C HIS A 355 0.58 -0.96 -6.11
N ILE A 356 0.98 -1.14 -7.38
CA ILE A 356 1.16 -2.47 -7.95
C ILE A 356 2.46 -3.07 -7.42
N ARG A 357 2.37 -4.30 -6.90
CA ARG A 357 3.54 -5.15 -6.65
C ARG A 357 3.64 -6.24 -7.70
N MET A 358 4.87 -6.59 -8.06
CA MET A 358 5.14 -7.59 -9.11
C MET A 358 6.12 -8.64 -8.60
N THR A 359 5.73 -9.91 -8.75
CA THR A 359 6.61 -11.06 -8.52
C THR A 359 6.94 -11.70 -9.85
N TYR A 360 8.23 -11.79 -10.17
CA TYR A 360 8.73 -12.44 -11.38
C TYR A 360 9.33 -13.81 -11.05
N ILE A 361 8.99 -14.82 -11.84
CA ILE A 361 9.58 -16.15 -11.69
C ILE A 361 10.73 -16.26 -12.69
N THR A 362 11.96 -16.36 -12.21
CA THR A 362 13.16 -16.56 -13.06
C THR A 362 13.39 -18.05 -13.36
N GLY A 363 14.49 -18.41 -14.02
CA GLY A 363 14.88 -19.80 -14.23
C GLY A 363 15.91 -19.99 -15.34
N GLY A 364 16.22 -21.25 -15.66
CA GLY A 364 17.16 -21.62 -16.73
C GLY A 364 18.62 -21.74 -16.28
N ARG A 365 19.02 -21.13 -15.17
CA ARG A 365 20.30 -21.38 -14.50
C ARG A 365 20.08 -21.96 -13.10
N GLY A 366 21.09 -22.65 -12.59
CA GLY A 366 21.18 -22.99 -11.18
C GLY A 366 21.36 -21.75 -10.30
N SER A 367 21.34 -21.97 -8.99
CA SER A 367 21.68 -20.97 -7.97
C SER A 367 23.03 -20.35 -8.30
N ALA A 368 23.07 -19.02 -8.37
CA ALA A 368 24.32 -18.30 -8.54
C ALA A 368 25.12 -18.40 -7.23
N SER A 369 26.44 -18.60 -7.33
CA SER A 369 27.29 -18.49 -6.14
C SER A 369 27.06 -17.13 -5.48
N PRO A 370 27.07 -17.02 -4.14
CA PRO A 370 26.95 -15.72 -3.46
C PRO A 370 27.99 -14.68 -3.90
N GLU A 371 29.10 -15.14 -4.47
CA GLU A 371 30.20 -14.31 -4.99
C GLU A 371 30.01 -13.92 -6.47
N GLU A 372 29.10 -14.60 -7.19
CA GLU A 372 28.86 -14.39 -8.61
C GLU A 372 28.05 -13.10 -8.84
N THR A 373 28.57 -12.20 -9.68
CA THR A 373 27.89 -10.93 -10.01
C THR A 373 27.02 -11.05 -11.25
N ASP A 374 26.05 -10.12 -11.40
CA ASP A 374 25.25 -10.02 -12.64
C ASP A 374 26.15 -9.86 -13.89
N ASP A 375 27.32 -9.20 -13.78
CA ASP A 375 28.26 -9.03 -14.90
C ASP A 375 29.02 -10.33 -15.24
N ASP A 376 29.25 -11.20 -14.25
CA ASP A 376 29.85 -12.51 -14.47
C ASP A 376 28.87 -13.45 -15.20
N ILE A 377 27.63 -13.50 -14.73
CA ILE A 377 26.55 -14.25 -15.38
C ILE A 377 26.32 -13.75 -16.81
N ALA A 378 26.31 -12.41 -17.01
CA ALA A 378 26.17 -11.84 -18.34
C ALA A 378 27.29 -12.27 -19.28
N ARG A 379 28.53 -12.39 -18.78
CA ARG A 379 29.69 -12.84 -19.56
C ARG A 379 29.59 -14.31 -19.94
N GLU A 380 29.22 -15.18 -18.98
CA GLU A 380 28.95 -16.61 -19.21
C GLU A 380 27.88 -16.80 -20.29
N LEU A 381 26.73 -16.13 -20.12
CA LEU A 381 25.59 -16.22 -21.01
C LEU A 381 25.78 -15.48 -22.34
N SER A 382 26.86 -14.73 -22.53
CA SER A 382 27.22 -14.15 -23.83
C SER A 382 28.04 -15.10 -24.70
N SER A 383 28.35 -16.31 -24.22
CA SER A 383 29.05 -17.32 -25.01
C SER A 383 28.20 -17.82 -26.19
N PRO A 384 28.82 -18.21 -27.33
CA PRO A 384 28.09 -18.70 -28.50
C PRO A 384 27.24 -19.95 -28.24
N ASP A 385 27.64 -20.77 -27.28
CA ASP A 385 26.99 -22.03 -26.94
C ASP A 385 25.96 -21.88 -25.80
N ALA A 386 25.75 -20.65 -25.30
CA ALA A 386 24.77 -20.39 -24.25
C ALA A 386 23.34 -20.69 -24.73
N VAL A 387 22.55 -21.28 -23.85
CA VAL A 387 21.16 -21.64 -24.16
C VAL A 387 20.28 -20.38 -24.17
N GLY A 388 19.58 -20.15 -25.29
CA GLY A 388 18.73 -18.97 -25.51
C GLY A 388 17.67 -18.73 -24.42
N TYR A 389 17.11 -19.81 -23.88
CA TYR A 389 16.17 -19.72 -22.75
C TYR A 389 16.84 -19.11 -21.50
N CYS A 390 18.03 -19.60 -21.13
CA CYS A 390 18.79 -19.10 -19.96
C CYS A 390 19.15 -17.62 -20.13
N GLN A 391 19.61 -17.24 -21.33
CA GLN A 391 19.89 -15.85 -21.67
C GLN A 391 18.67 -14.95 -21.49
N THR A 392 17.51 -15.32 -22.05
CA THR A 392 16.31 -14.48 -21.96
C THR A 392 15.76 -14.34 -20.54
N LYS A 393 15.79 -15.42 -19.75
CA LYS A 393 15.36 -15.37 -18.34
C LYS A 393 16.26 -14.49 -17.48
N PHE A 394 17.59 -14.56 -17.69
CA PHE A 394 18.55 -13.70 -16.99
C PHE A 394 18.41 -12.22 -17.37
N VAL A 395 18.21 -11.90 -18.66
CA VAL A 395 17.96 -10.51 -19.08
C VAL A 395 16.72 -9.95 -18.40
N ALA A 396 15.61 -10.68 -18.41
CA ALA A 396 14.38 -10.27 -17.73
C ALA A 396 14.58 -10.12 -16.21
N GLU A 397 15.31 -11.04 -15.56
CA GLU A 397 15.69 -10.92 -14.15
C GLU A 397 16.47 -9.64 -13.86
N ALA A 398 17.50 -9.34 -14.65
CA ALA A 398 18.31 -8.13 -14.49
C ALA A 398 17.47 -6.85 -14.68
N LEU A 399 16.47 -6.87 -15.56
CA LEU A 399 15.52 -5.77 -15.73
C LEU A 399 14.62 -5.58 -14.50
N VAL A 400 14.12 -6.68 -13.91
CA VAL A 400 13.32 -6.62 -12.66
C VAL A 400 14.19 -6.13 -11.49
N LYS A 401 15.43 -6.61 -11.36
CA LYS A 401 16.43 -6.10 -10.39
C LYS A 401 16.63 -4.59 -10.54
N ARG A 402 16.78 -4.10 -11.78
CA ARG A 402 16.91 -2.66 -12.07
C ARG A 402 15.63 -1.87 -11.76
N ALA A 403 14.45 -2.42 -12.02
CA ALA A 403 13.18 -1.78 -11.67
C ALA A 403 13.03 -1.63 -10.15
N ALA A 404 13.36 -2.67 -9.38
CA ALA A 404 13.33 -2.62 -7.92
C ALA A 404 14.27 -1.56 -7.34
N ARG A 405 15.51 -1.45 -7.87
CA ARG A 405 16.44 -0.38 -7.48
C ARG A 405 15.87 1.02 -7.70
N ARG A 406 14.97 1.20 -8.67
CA ARG A 406 14.34 2.49 -8.99
C ARG A 406 13.05 2.74 -8.20
N CYS A 407 12.35 1.68 -7.79
CA CYS A 407 10.95 1.76 -7.36
C CYS A 407 10.66 1.11 -5.99
N GLY A 408 11.69 0.62 -5.30
CA GLY A 408 11.61 0.04 -3.97
C GLY A 408 11.31 -1.47 -3.95
N ASP A 409 10.84 -1.92 -2.79
CA ASP A 409 10.54 -3.30 -2.39
C ASP A 409 9.29 -3.91 -3.05
N ARG A 410 8.71 -3.23 -4.04
CA ARG A 410 7.50 -3.66 -4.76
C ARG A 410 7.73 -4.77 -5.78
N PHE A 411 8.99 -5.13 -6.00
CA PHE A 411 9.40 -6.15 -6.96
C PHE A 411 10.11 -7.29 -6.22
N SER A 412 9.65 -8.51 -6.45
CA SER A 412 10.28 -9.73 -5.96
C SER A 412 10.60 -10.66 -7.11
N ILE A 413 11.68 -11.44 -6.97
CA ILE A 413 12.09 -12.44 -7.94
C ILE A 413 12.19 -13.77 -7.23
N ILE A 414 11.51 -14.80 -7.75
CA ILE A 414 11.59 -16.16 -7.23
C ILE A 414 12.35 -17.01 -8.23
N SER A 415 13.44 -17.64 -7.78
CA SER A 415 14.18 -18.63 -8.56
C SER A 415 13.75 -20.03 -8.14
N PRO A 416 12.94 -20.73 -8.94
CA PRO A 416 12.56 -22.09 -8.65
C PRO A 416 13.73 -23.04 -8.95
N GLY A 417 13.86 -24.10 -8.15
CA GLY A 417 14.62 -25.29 -8.55
C GLY A 417 13.81 -26.18 -9.49
N LEU A 418 14.16 -27.46 -9.52
CA LEU A 418 13.29 -28.47 -10.12
C LEU A 418 12.00 -28.61 -9.31
N VAL A 419 10.91 -29.04 -9.94
CA VAL A 419 9.58 -29.04 -9.29
C VAL A 419 8.91 -30.39 -9.41
N ALA A 420 8.62 -31.00 -8.26
CA ALA A 420 7.88 -32.24 -8.14
C ALA A 420 6.37 -32.00 -7.97
N GLY A 421 5.57 -33.06 -8.05
CA GLY A 421 4.13 -33.03 -7.76
C GLY A 421 3.84 -32.71 -6.29
N THR A 422 2.57 -32.54 -5.93
CA THR A 422 2.20 -32.34 -4.51
C THR A 422 2.26 -33.67 -3.74
N PRO A 423 2.48 -33.64 -2.42
CA PRO A 423 2.46 -34.85 -1.60
C PRO A 423 1.08 -35.55 -1.53
N GLU A 424 -0.01 -34.85 -1.85
CA GLU A 424 -1.36 -35.42 -1.85
C GLU A 424 -1.70 -36.10 -3.18
N LYS A 425 -1.37 -35.47 -4.31
CA LYS A 425 -1.85 -35.87 -5.64
C LYS A 425 -0.77 -36.45 -6.54
N GLY A 426 0.50 -36.07 -6.33
CA GLY A 426 1.63 -36.53 -7.13
C GLY A 426 1.59 -36.12 -8.61
N VAL A 427 0.68 -35.26 -9.05
CA VAL A 427 0.61 -34.88 -10.47
C VAL A 427 1.91 -34.18 -10.86
N ALA A 428 2.71 -34.84 -11.69
CA ALA A 428 4.04 -34.40 -12.07
C ALA A 428 4.10 -33.97 -13.55
N ASN A 429 5.01 -33.06 -13.86
CA ASN A 429 5.30 -32.64 -15.22
C ASN A 429 6.26 -33.63 -15.89
N SER A 430 5.74 -34.45 -16.80
CA SER A 430 6.52 -35.43 -17.57
C SER A 430 7.53 -34.78 -18.52
N ASP A 431 7.35 -33.50 -18.85
CA ASP A 431 8.30 -32.76 -19.69
C ASP A 431 9.50 -32.20 -18.92
N ASP A 432 9.51 -32.32 -17.59
CA ASP A 432 10.59 -31.81 -16.75
C ASP A 432 11.85 -32.68 -16.82
N TYR A 433 13.01 -32.03 -16.69
CA TYR A 433 14.30 -32.70 -16.75
C TYR A 433 14.45 -33.80 -15.69
N LEU A 434 13.96 -33.56 -14.46
CA LEU A 434 14.07 -34.51 -13.35
C LEU A 434 13.46 -35.88 -13.72
N TRP A 435 12.25 -35.86 -14.28
CA TRP A 435 11.51 -37.08 -14.59
C TRP A 435 11.97 -37.74 -15.88
N ARG A 436 12.39 -36.97 -16.89
CA ARG A 436 13.02 -37.52 -18.09
C ARG A 436 14.35 -38.21 -17.76
N LEU A 437 15.16 -37.62 -16.87
CA LEU A 437 16.38 -38.26 -16.37
C LEU A 437 16.08 -39.53 -15.58
N ALA A 438 15.11 -39.48 -14.66
CA ALA A 438 14.70 -40.65 -13.90
C ALA A 438 14.22 -41.80 -14.81
N ALA A 439 13.39 -41.50 -15.81
CA ALA A 439 12.92 -42.48 -16.79
C ALA A 439 14.09 -43.14 -17.55
N SER A 440 15.06 -42.33 -17.96
CA SER A 440 16.25 -42.80 -18.69
C SER A 440 17.15 -43.66 -17.82
N CYS A 441 17.39 -43.26 -16.56
CA CYS A 441 18.16 -44.05 -15.59
C CYS A 441 17.46 -45.38 -15.27
N ILE A 442 16.13 -45.39 -15.09
CA ILE A 442 15.35 -46.61 -14.88
C ILE A 442 15.47 -47.53 -16.09
N ARG A 443 15.43 -46.98 -17.31
CA ARG A 443 15.51 -47.75 -18.55
C ARG A 443 16.85 -48.45 -18.73
N ILE A 444 17.97 -47.76 -18.46
CA ILE A 444 19.31 -48.37 -18.49
C ILE A 444 19.65 -49.18 -17.23
N GLY A 445 18.81 -49.11 -16.20
CA GLY A 445 19.00 -49.80 -14.91
C GLY A 445 20.09 -49.21 -14.03
N ALA A 446 20.52 -47.96 -14.27
CA ALA A 446 21.65 -47.36 -13.56
C ALA A 446 21.56 -45.83 -13.39
N TYR A 447 22.16 -45.32 -12.31
CA TYR A 447 22.34 -43.89 -12.03
C TYR A 447 23.80 -43.54 -11.74
N ASN A 448 24.13 -42.26 -11.84
CA ASN A 448 25.50 -41.74 -11.65
C ASN A 448 25.92 -41.76 -10.16
N ALA A 449 26.90 -42.62 -9.84
CA ALA A 449 27.45 -42.77 -8.49
C ALA A 449 28.15 -41.51 -7.99
N ASN A 450 28.76 -40.72 -8.88
CA ASN A 450 29.53 -39.53 -8.49
C ASN A 450 28.63 -38.40 -7.97
N GLN A 451 27.33 -38.40 -8.35
CA GLN A 451 26.40 -37.33 -8.01
C GLN A 451 25.56 -37.61 -6.77
N VAL A 452 25.68 -38.79 -6.14
CA VAL A 452 24.79 -39.21 -5.04
C VAL A 452 24.78 -38.26 -3.84
N ASN A 453 25.89 -37.55 -3.61
CA ASN A 453 26.04 -36.58 -2.53
C ASN A 453 25.77 -35.14 -2.99
N CYS A 454 25.61 -34.89 -4.29
CA CYS A 454 25.27 -33.58 -4.81
C CYS A 454 23.84 -33.20 -4.41
N TRP A 455 23.65 -31.91 -4.12
CA TRP A 455 22.35 -31.38 -3.73
C TRP A 455 21.45 -31.24 -4.97
N LEU A 456 20.32 -31.92 -4.94
CA LEU A 456 19.22 -31.75 -5.88
C LEU A 456 18.28 -30.68 -5.31
N GLN A 457 18.34 -29.47 -5.87
CA GLN A 457 17.41 -28.40 -5.56
C GLN A 457 16.04 -28.72 -6.18
N VAL A 458 15.11 -29.19 -5.35
CA VAL A 458 13.78 -29.61 -5.77
C VAL A 458 12.75 -29.28 -4.70
N SER A 459 11.62 -28.70 -5.12
CA SER A 459 10.49 -28.39 -4.24
C SER A 459 9.24 -29.10 -4.74
N ASP A 460 8.30 -29.41 -3.84
CA ASP A 460 6.94 -29.72 -4.29
C ASP A 460 6.26 -28.45 -4.77
N VAL A 461 5.41 -28.58 -5.80
CA VAL A 461 4.79 -27.41 -6.45
C VAL A 461 3.90 -26.58 -5.52
N ALA A 462 3.31 -27.18 -4.48
CA ALA A 462 2.44 -26.47 -3.54
C ALA A 462 3.26 -25.58 -2.57
N SER A 463 4.39 -26.08 -2.06
CA SER A 463 5.31 -25.30 -1.24
C SER A 463 5.93 -24.16 -2.03
N LEU A 464 6.36 -24.42 -3.28
CA LEU A 464 6.88 -23.39 -4.17
C LEU A 464 5.83 -22.30 -4.46
N ALA A 465 4.60 -22.68 -4.80
CA ALA A 465 3.52 -21.73 -5.02
C ALA A 465 3.20 -20.91 -3.76
N SER A 466 3.31 -21.50 -2.56
CA SER A 466 3.14 -20.76 -1.29
C SER A 466 4.20 -19.67 -1.12
N ILE A 467 5.47 -19.97 -1.45
CA ILE A 467 6.56 -18.98 -1.42
C ILE A 467 6.27 -17.83 -2.40
N ILE A 468 5.82 -18.16 -3.61
CA ILE A 468 5.50 -17.17 -4.64
C ILE A 468 4.33 -16.27 -4.19
N VAL A 469 3.23 -16.87 -3.72
CA VAL A 469 2.05 -16.13 -3.24
C VAL A 469 2.41 -15.27 -2.03
N GLY A 470 3.17 -15.80 -1.06
CA GLY A 470 3.65 -15.03 0.09
C GLY A 470 4.46 -13.80 -0.34
N ALA A 471 5.45 -14.00 -1.22
CA ALA A 471 6.29 -12.93 -1.75
C ALA A 471 5.55 -11.89 -2.60
N THR A 472 4.34 -12.19 -3.07
CA THR A 472 3.45 -11.24 -3.78
C THR A 472 2.56 -10.46 -2.83
N LEU A 473 2.01 -11.13 -1.81
CA LEU A 473 0.97 -10.56 -0.93
C LEU A 473 1.54 -9.87 0.30
N GLU A 474 2.72 -10.24 0.76
CA GLU A 474 3.34 -9.71 1.97
C GLU A 474 4.41 -8.68 1.59
N PRO A 475 4.37 -7.44 2.14
CA PRO A 475 5.46 -6.50 1.95
C PRO A 475 6.74 -7.05 2.61
N LYS A 476 7.91 -6.80 2.01
CA LYS A 476 9.18 -7.04 2.72
C LYS A 476 9.23 -6.11 3.93
N THR A 477 9.60 -6.64 5.09
CA THR A 477 9.69 -5.80 6.29
C THR A 477 10.95 -4.93 6.25
N GLU A 478 10.90 -3.70 6.78
CA GLU A 478 12.02 -2.72 6.72
C GLU A 478 13.35 -3.24 7.33
N ASN A 479 13.30 -4.31 8.14
CA ASN A 479 14.47 -4.93 8.76
C ASN A 479 15.08 -6.09 7.95
N GLU A 480 14.49 -6.46 6.81
CA GLU A 480 15.02 -7.50 5.94
C GLU A 480 15.84 -6.85 4.82
N THR A 481 17.16 -6.77 5.02
CA THR A 481 18.16 -6.61 3.94
C THR A 481 18.19 -7.82 3.00
N ALA A 482 17.05 -8.49 2.80
CA ALA A 482 16.93 -9.72 2.03
C ALA A 482 16.99 -9.41 0.53
N SER A 483 17.88 -10.14 -0.14
CA SER A 483 18.02 -10.17 -1.61
C SER A 483 16.67 -10.09 -2.31
N ILE A 484 16.58 -9.31 -3.39
CA ILE A 484 15.39 -9.30 -4.27
C ILE A 484 15.09 -10.67 -4.87
N VAL A 485 16.13 -11.48 -5.06
CA VAL A 485 16.01 -12.86 -5.52
C VAL A 485 15.88 -13.76 -4.31
N THR A 486 14.75 -14.46 -4.23
CA THR A 486 14.53 -15.55 -3.28
C THR A 486 14.67 -16.86 -4.04
N GLU A 487 15.66 -17.65 -3.67
CA GLU A 487 15.85 -19.00 -4.20
C GLU A 487 15.02 -19.99 -3.40
N ALA A 488 14.32 -20.89 -4.08
CA ALA A 488 13.68 -22.02 -3.42
C ALA A 488 14.77 -23.00 -2.94
N THR A 489 15.11 -22.97 -1.65
CA THR A 489 16.24 -23.74 -1.08
C THR A 489 15.91 -25.18 -0.70
N ASP A 490 14.65 -25.59 -0.80
CA ASP A 490 14.23 -26.97 -0.59
C ASP A 490 14.96 -27.93 -1.54
N GLY A 491 15.20 -29.14 -1.05
CA GLY A 491 15.88 -30.16 -1.84
C GLY A 491 16.16 -31.43 -1.07
N MET A 492 16.93 -32.29 -1.71
CA MET A 492 17.47 -33.53 -1.15
C MET A 492 18.75 -33.91 -1.89
N THR A 493 19.49 -34.93 -1.45
CA THR A 493 20.59 -35.43 -2.28
C THR A 493 20.05 -36.32 -3.41
N TRP A 494 20.78 -36.40 -4.52
CA TRP A 494 20.45 -37.36 -5.58
C TRP A 494 20.38 -38.80 -5.06
N GLY A 495 21.25 -39.18 -4.10
CA GLY A 495 21.21 -40.49 -3.46
C GLY A 495 19.86 -40.76 -2.78
N GLN A 496 19.31 -39.79 -2.06
CA GLN A 496 17.99 -39.91 -1.44
C GLN A 496 16.86 -40.01 -2.48
N PHE A 497 16.96 -39.25 -3.59
CA PHE A 497 16.02 -39.35 -4.70
C PHE A 497 16.02 -40.77 -5.31
N TRP A 498 17.19 -41.33 -5.63
CA TRP A 498 17.32 -42.68 -6.16
C TRP A 498 16.89 -43.76 -5.16
N ASP A 499 17.14 -43.56 -3.86
CA ASP A 499 16.66 -44.46 -2.81
C ASP A 499 15.14 -44.54 -2.73
N ILE A 500 14.43 -43.42 -2.96
CA ILE A 500 12.96 -43.42 -3.03
C ILE A 500 12.49 -44.28 -4.22
N LEU A 501 13.09 -44.10 -5.40
CA LEU A 501 12.75 -44.89 -6.59
C LEU A 501 13.07 -46.39 -6.43
N LYS A 502 14.21 -46.73 -5.83
CA LYS A 502 14.55 -48.13 -5.50
C LYS A 502 13.53 -48.75 -4.54
N ARG A 503 13.09 -48.02 -3.51
CA ARG A 503 12.06 -48.49 -2.55
C ARG A 503 10.68 -48.68 -3.19
N LEU A 504 10.39 -48.01 -4.30
CA LEU A 504 9.18 -48.24 -5.10
C LEU A 504 9.26 -49.53 -5.92
N GLY A 505 10.45 -50.08 -6.18
CA GLY A 505 10.65 -51.33 -6.90
C GLY A 505 11.49 -51.21 -8.18
N TYR A 506 11.95 -50.01 -8.53
CA TYR A 506 12.83 -49.83 -9.69
C TYR A 506 14.22 -50.43 -9.43
N LYS A 507 14.69 -51.28 -10.35
CA LYS A 507 16.03 -51.87 -10.30
C LYS A 507 17.04 -50.87 -10.83
N LEU A 508 17.84 -50.31 -9.94
CA LEU A 508 18.80 -49.25 -10.23
C LEU A 508 20.13 -49.54 -9.53
N GLU A 509 21.20 -49.63 -10.31
CA GLU A 509 22.56 -49.79 -9.83
C GLU A 509 23.34 -48.47 -9.90
N SER A 510 24.27 -48.28 -8.97
CA SER A 510 25.14 -47.10 -8.93
C SER A 510 26.35 -47.35 -9.82
N LEU A 511 26.53 -46.59 -10.88
CA LEU A 511 27.69 -46.69 -11.79
C LEU A 511 28.56 -45.43 -11.75
N PRO A 512 29.90 -45.54 -11.78
CA PRO A 512 30.77 -44.37 -11.95
C PRO A 512 30.40 -43.58 -13.21
N SER A 513 30.59 -42.26 -13.19
CA SER A 513 30.26 -41.38 -14.34
C SER A 513 30.90 -41.86 -15.65
N SER A 514 32.11 -42.42 -15.59
CA SER A 514 32.83 -42.98 -16.74
C SER A 514 32.10 -44.15 -17.43
N HIS A 515 31.22 -44.85 -16.72
CA HIS A 515 30.40 -45.95 -17.26
C HIS A 515 28.95 -45.52 -17.49
N TRP A 516 28.41 -44.70 -16.60
CA TRP A 516 27.02 -44.23 -16.70
C TRP A 516 26.79 -43.31 -17.89
N LEU A 517 27.68 -42.33 -18.13
CA LEU A 517 27.49 -41.34 -19.19
C LEU A 517 27.56 -41.96 -20.61
N PRO A 518 28.49 -42.88 -20.92
CA PRO A 518 28.45 -43.60 -22.19
C PRO A 518 27.20 -44.49 -22.34
N ALA A 519 26.75 -45.13 -21.26
CA ALA A 519 25.58 -45.99 -21.30
C ALA A 519 24.30 -45.20 -21.63
N ILE A 520 24.08 -44.05 -20.97
CA ILE A 520 22.92 -43.19 -21.25
C ILE A 520 23.00 -42.56 -22.65
N ARG A 521 24.19 -42.17 -23.13
CA ARG A 521 24.38 -41.65 -24.49
C ARG A 521 24.05 -42.69 -25.55
N ASN A 522 24.59 -43.90 -25.41
CA ASN A 522 24.28 -45.00 -26.34
C ASN A 522 22.77 -45.32 -26.32
N ASP A 523 22.12 -45.24 -25.17
CA ASP A 523 20.66 -45.44 -25.06
C ASP A 523 19.87 -44.36 -25.81
N ILE A 524 20.25 -43.08 -25.63
CA ILE A 524 19.69 -41.93 -26.35
C ILE A 524 19.89 -42.09 -27.86
N GLU A 525 21.08 -42.46 -28.31
CA GLU A 525 21.41 -42.65 -29.73
C GLU A 525 20.64 -43.81 -30.37
N GLN A 526 20.39 -44.89 -29.61
CA GLN A 526 19.63 -46.04 -30.09
C GLN A 526 18.14 -45.76 -30.24
N GLN A 527 17.56 -44.94 -29.37
CA GLN A 527 16.12 -44.67 -29.36
C GLN A 527 15.73 -43.36 -30.07
N GLN A 528 16.70 -42.46 -30.27
CA GLN A 528 16.52 -41.17 -30.95
C GLN A 528 15.32 -40.39 -30.40
N GLU A 529 14.41 -39.91 -31.25
CA GLU A 529 13.27 -39.09 -30.85
C GLU A 529 12.29 -39.77 -29.88
N GLU A 530 12.31 -41.10 -29.79
CA GLU A 530 11.48 -41.86 -28.85
C GLU A 530 12.06 -41.84 -27.42
N HIS A 531 13.34 -41.46 -27.25
CA HIS A 531 13.97 -41.43 -25.94
C HIS A 531 13.41 -40.31 -25.04
N PRO A 532 13.07 -40.58 -23.77
CA PRO A 532 12.55 -39.57 -22.85
C PRO A 532 13.47 -38.35 -22.67
N LEU A 533 14.79 -38.52 -22.67
CA LEU A 533 15.72 -37.39 -22.61
C LEU A 533 16.06 -36.73 -23.96
N TRP A 534 15.62 -37.25 -25.12
CA TRP A 534 16.04 -36.72 -26.42
C TRP A 534 15.93 -35.19 -26.56
N PRO A 535 14.80 -34.54 -26.17
CA PRO A 535 14.67 -33.09 -26.28
C PRO A 535 15.64 -32.29 -25.41
N LEU A 536 16.24 -32.95 -24.41
CA LEU A 536 17.08 -32.37 -23.37
C LEU A 536 18.47 -33.03 -23.31
N ALA A 537 18.86 -33.81 -24.33
CA ALA A 537 20.11 -34.59 -24.29
C ALA A 537 21.35 -33.70 -24.11
N HIS A 538 21.35 -32.50 -24.69
CA HIS A 538 22.40 -31.49 -24.52
C HIS A 538 22.59 -31.06 -23.05
N MET A 539 21.55 -31.17 -22.21
CA MET A 539 21.64 -30.82 -20.78
C MET A 539 22.45 -31.81 -19.95
N LEU A 540 22.73 -33.01 -20.48
CA LEU A 540 23.67 -33.94 -19.84
C LEU A 540 25.12 -33.40 -19.86
N GLU A 541 25.42 -32.47 -20.77
CA GLU A 541 26.76 -31.91 -20.99
C GLU A 541 26.90 -30.49 -20.44
N THR A 542 25.78 -29.83 -20.14
CA THR A 542 25.77 -28.46 -19.62
C THR A 542 25.90 -28.43 -18.10
N HIS A 543 26.38 -27.31 -17.55
CA HIS A 543 26.79 -27.12 -16.14
C HIS A 543 25.65 -27.30 -15.10
N LEU A 544 24.43 -27.69 -15.50
CA LEU A 544 23.37 -28.11 -14.57
C LEU A 544 23.75 -29.38 -13.77
N MET A 545 24.82 -30.05 -14.19
CA MET A 545 25.40 -31.24 -13.57
C MET A 545 26.77 -30.96 -12.93
N GLU A 546 27.23 -29.70 -12.89
CA GLU A 546 28.53 -29.38 -12.28
C GLU A 546 28.54 -29.81 -10.81
N GLU A 547 29.64 -30.47 -10.47
CA GLU A 547 29.94 -31.04 -9.17
C GLU A 547 30.18 -29.91 -8.19
N ASP A 548 29.13 -29.18 -7.80
CA ASP A 548 29.30 -28.18 -6.76
C ASP A 548 29.50 -28.96 -5.45
N PRO A 549 30.71 -28.94 -4.86
CA PRO A 549 30.97 -29.62 -3.61
C PRO A 549 30.05 -28.94 -2.62
N VAL A 550 29.07 -29.71 -2.17
CA VAL A 550 28.05 -29.35 -1.20
C VAL A 550 28.43 -28.11 -0.40
N ASP A 551 27.68 -27.02 -0.56
CA ASP A 551 27.69 -25.95 0.41
C ASP A 551 27.44 -26.60 1.77
N ILE A 552 28.47 -26.63 2.63
CA ILE A 552 28.52 -27.43 3.87
C ILE A 552 27.30 -27.12 4.75
N GLN A 553 26.68 -25.94 4.57
CA GLN A 553 25.43 -25.53 5.19
C GLN A 553 24.19 -26.35 4.72
N ARG A 554 24.09 -26.72 3.43
CA ARG A 554 22.97 -27.50 2.87
C ARG A 554 23.04 -28.99 3.24
N GLN A 555 24.24 -29.49 3.56
CA GLN A 555 24.46 -30.86 4.05
C GLN A 555 23.76 -31.16 5.39
N GLN A 556 23.45 -30.11 6.17
CA GLN A 556 22.73 -30.19 7.44
C GLN A 556 21.22 -29.93 7.31
N ALA A 557 20.74 -29.59 6.10
CA ALA A 557 19.33 -29.30 5.89
C ALA A 557 18.49 -30.57 6.04
N VAL A 558 17.53 -30.55 6.96
CA VAL A 558 16.58 -31.64 7.14
C VAL A 558 15.68 -31.70 5.91
N VAL A 559 15.85 -32.71 5.08
CA VAL A 559 14.98 -32.94 3.92
C VAL A 559 13.53 -33.06 4.39
N PRO A 560 12.63 -32.18 3.92
CA PRO A 560 11.24 -32.20 4.37
C PRO A 560 10.59 -33.54 4.08
N LEU A 561 9.92 -34.13 5.08
CA LEU A 561 9.17 -35.38 4.87
C LEU A 561 8.12 -35.22 3.76
N LYS A 562 7.47 -34.05 3.70
CA LYS A 562 6.52 -33.69 2.63
C LYS A 562 7.14 -33.82 1.24
N LEU A 563 8.37 -33.35 1.06
CA LEU A 563 9.08 -33.44 -0.21
C LEU A 563 9.39 -34.90 -0.60
N LYS A 564 9.81 -35.74 0.36
CA LYS A 564 10.01 -37.18 0.10
C LYS A 564 8.72 -37.87 -0.34
N VAL A 565 7.60 -37.53 0.31
CA VAL A 565 6.27 -38.03 -0.08
C VAL A 565 5.88 -37.52 -1.46
N ALA A 566 6.13 -36.25 -1.77
CA ALA A 566 5.89 -35.65 -3.08
C ALA A 566 6.65 -36.38 -4.20
N ILE A 567 7.95 -36.67 -4.02
CA ILE A 567 8.73 -37.45 -5.00
C ILE A 567 8.15 -38.86 -5.18
N LYS A 568 7.83 -39.55 -4.07
CA LYS A 568 7.21 -40.88 -4.12
C LYS A 568 5.89 -40.87 -4.90
N ARG A 569 4.98 -39.95 -4.55
CA ARG A 569 3.68 -39.79 -5.22
C ARG A 569 3.82 -39.40 -6.69
N SER A 570 4.82 -38.58 -7.01
CA SER A 570 5.12 -38.20 -8.39
C SER A 570 5.55 -39.39 -9.23
N ALA A 571 6.42 -40.25 -8.71
CA ALA A 571 6.83 -41.47 -9.39
C ALA A 571 5.65 -42.46 -9.56
N GLU A 572 4.82 -42.64 -8.52
CA GLU A 572 3.59 -43.44 -8.61
C GLU A 572 2.63 -42.92 -9.69
N PHE A 573 2.39 -41.60 -9.73
CA PHE A 573 1.56 -40.97 -10.75
C PHE A 573 2.13 -41.19 -12.16
N LEU A 574 3.45 -40.99 -12.34
CA LEU A 574 4.11 -41.18 -13.63
C LEU A 574 4.10 -42.64 -14.09
N ALA A 575 4.12 -43.61 -13.17
CA ALA A 575 3.92 -45.01 -13.48
C ALA A 575 2.47 -45.31 -13.90
N ALA A 576 1.48 -44.70 -13.24
CA ALA A 576 0.05 -44.86 -13.56
C ALA A 576 -0.31 -44.31 -14.95
N VAL A 577 0.33 -43.22 -15.38
CA VAL A 577 0.17 -42.64 -16.73
C VAL A 577 1.18 -43.20 -17.74
N GLN A 578 1.86 -44.30 -17.41
CA GLN A 578 2.79 -45.05 -18.27
C GLN A 578 3.99 -44.23 -18.80
N PHE A 579 4.36 -43.14 -18.12
CA PHE A 579 5.61 -42.42 -18.42
C PHE A 579 6.82 -43.12 -17.80
N LEU A 580 6.68 -43.62 -16.58
CA LEU A 580 7.63 -44.55 -15.98
C LEU A 580 7.11 -46.00 -16.14
N PRO A 581 8.00 -47.01 -16.18
CA PRO A 581 7.57 -48.41 -16.18
C PRO A 581 6.67 -48.70 -14.99
N SER A 582 5.61 -49.50 -15.22
CA SER A 582 4.68 -49.91 -14.19
C SER A 582 5.40 -50.71 -13.10
N LEU A 583 5.08 -50.40 -11.85
CA LEU A 583 5.56 -51.14 -10.69
C LEU A 583 4.71 -52.43 -10.63
N ASN A 584 5.25 -53.56 -11.07
CA ASN A 584 4.53 -54.84 -10.95
C ASN A 584 4.18 -55.12 -9.48
N ASN A 585 2.89 -55.03 -9.14
CA ASN A 585 2.24 -55.85 -8.14
C ASN A 585 0.76 -56.00 -8.50
N GLU A 586 0.30 -57.23 -8.39
CA GLU A 586 -1.07 -57.70 -8.60
C GLU A 586 -2.07 -56.89 -7.77
N ASN A 587 -3.24 -56.60 -8.37
CA ASN A 587 -4.40 -55.88 -7.84
C ASN A 587 -4.31 -54.34 -7.90
N ASP A 588 -4.88 -53.77 -8.96
CA ASP A 588 -5.84 -52.67 -8.83
C ASP A 588 -6.60 -52.48 -10.15
N GLU A 589 -7.73 -53.18 -10.27
CA GLU A 589 -8.81 -52.85 -11.22
C GLU A 589 -9.53 -51.57 -10.74
N TYR A 590 -8.91 -50.41 -10.93
CA TYR A 590 -9.63 -49.13 -10.97
C TYR A 590 -8.95 -48.23 -12.00
N SER A 591 -9.22 -48.46 -13.29
CA SER A 591 -8.93 -47.48 -14.33
C SER A 591 -9.98 -46.36 -14.24
N GLU A 592 -9.83 -45.45 -13.28
CA GLU A 592 -10.33 -44.09 -13.48
C GLU A 592 -9.56 -43.49 -14.67
N ASP A 593 -10.25 -42.78 -15.55
CA ASP A 593 -9.65 -42.04 -16.66
C ASP A 593 -8.61 -41.07 -16.09
N THR A 594 -7.33 -41.49 -16.04
CA THR A 594 -6.34 -40.87 -15.15
C THR A 594 -5.94 -39.47 -15.58
N GLY A 595 -6.34 -39.04 -16.79
CA GLY A 595 -5.84 -37.85 -17.45
C GLY A 595 -4.34 -37.99 -17.72
N GLY A 596 -3.90 -37.82 -18.96
CA GLY A 596 -2.47 -37.90 -19.28
C GLY A 596 -1.61 -37.00 -18.36
N ALA A 597 -0.33 -37.35 -18.21
CA ALA A 597 0.64 -36.56 -17.44
C ALA A 597 0.56 -35.07 -17.79
N PHE A 598 0.86 -34.19 -16.83
CA PHE A 598 0.97 -32.78 -17.17
C PHE A 598 2.09 -32.62 -18.20
N SER A 599 1.73 -32.17 -19.39
CA SER A 599 2.63 -31.92 -20.51
C SER A 599 2.41 -30.50 -21.04
N ARG A 600 3.48 -29.91 -21.59
CA ARG A 600 3.48 -28.60 -22.21
C ARG A 600 2.57 -28.67 -23.43
N SER A 601 1.40 -28.10 -23.32
CA SER A 601 0.49 -27.94 -24.45
C SER A 601 1.04 -26.84 -25.37
N GLY A 602 1.61 -27.23 -26.50
CA GLY A 602 2.18 -26.30 -27.48
C GLY A 602 3.01 -27.02 -28.52
N LYS A 603 2.34 -27.85 -29.34
CA LYS A 603 2.68 -27.87 -30.76
C LYS A 603 1.99 -26.68 -31.42
#